data_AF-A0A947JMG1-F1
#
_entry.id   AF-A0A947JMG1-F1
#
_cell.length_a   1.000
_cell.length_b   1.000
_cell.length_c   1.000
_cell.angle_alpha   90.00
_cell.angle_beta   90.00
_cell.angle_gamma   90.00
#
_symmetry.space_group_name_H-M   'P 1'
#
loop_
_entity.id
_entity.type
_entity.pdbx_description
1 polymer ?
#
loop_
_entity_poly.entity_id
_entity_poly.type
_entity_poly.pdbx_seq_one_letter_code
_entity_poly.pdbx_strand_id
1 'polypeptide(L)' 'MIPRGEVGLIFANVGKQLGVVSDETFSIVVIMVVLSTLLTPPILGVLIKRRLKAESALATAN' A
#
# COMPACT_ATOMS: atom_id res chain seq x y z
N MET A 1 3.73 5.01 -11.57
CA MET A 1 2.90 4.84 -10.36
C MET A 1 2.10 3.55 -10.53
N ILE A 2 2.09 2.65 -9.55
CA ILE A 2 1.19 1.49 -9.60
C ILE A 2 -0.22 2.04 -9.33
N PRO A 3 -1.23 1.79 -10.19
CA PRO A 3 -2.59 2.23 -9.92
C PRO A 3 -3.09 1.52 -8.66
N ARG A 4 -3.25 2.26 -7.56
CA ARG A 4 -3.77 1.76 -6.28
C ARG A 4 -5.06 2.52 -5.94
N GLY A 5 -5.87 1.97 -5.04
CA GLY A 5 -7.12 2.61 -4.62
C GLY A 5 -8.20 2.53 -5.69
N GLU A 6 -8.97 3.61 -5.86
CA GLU A 6 -10.14 3.66 -6.74
C GLU A 6 -9.81 3.32 -8.19
N VAL A 7 -8.75 3.91 -8.75
CA VAL A 7 -8.34 3.66 -10.14
C VAL A 7 -8.00 2.17 -10.33
N GLY A 8 -7.27 1.57 -9.40
CA GLY A 8 -6.94 0.13 -9.45
C GLY A 8 -8.19 -0.76 -9.45
N LEU A 9 -9.21 -0.41 -8.65
CA LEU A 9 -10.47 -1.15 -8.59
C LEU A 9 -11.32 -0.98 -9.86
N ILE A 10 -11.34 0.22 -10.46
CA ILE A 10 -12.01 0.46 -11.74
C ILE A 10 -11.40 -0.44 -12.82
N PHE A 11 -10.07 -0.47 -12.94
CA PHE A 11 -9.38 -1.33 -13.91
C PHE A 11 -9.65 -2.82 -13.66
N ALA A 12 -9.64 -3.27 -12.40
CA ALA A 12 -9.93 -4.66 -12.07
C ALA A 12 -11.38 -5.05 -12.42
N ASN A 13 -12.34 -4.16 -12.20
CA ASN A 13 -13.75 -4.38 -12.57
C ASN A 13 -13.94 -4.42 -14.09
N VAL A 14 -13.31 -3.50 -14.82
CA VAL A 14 -13.32 -3.52 -16.30
C VAL A 14 -12.69 -4.81 -16.82
N GLY A 15 -11.54 -5.22 -16.27
CA GLY A 15 -10.91 -6.49 -16.62
C GLY A 15 -11.79 -7.72 -16.33
N LYS A 16 -12.58 -7.68 -15.25
CA LYS A 16 -13.56 -8.73 -14.93
C LYS A 16 -14.70 -8.78 -15.93
N GLN A 17 -15.25 -7.63 -16.33
CA GLN A 17 -16.31 -7.55 -17.34
C GLN A 17 -15.85 -8.04 -18.72
N LEU A 18 -14.57 -7.82 -19.05
CA LEU A 18 -13.95 -8.32 -20.27
C LEU A 18 -13.56 -9.81 -20.20
N GLY A 19 -13.77 -10.47 -19.06
CA GLY A 19 -13.41 -11.88 -18.83
C GLY A 19 -11.91 -12.15 -18.66
N VAL A 20 -11.08 -11.11 -18.56
CA VAL A 20 -9.62 -11.21 -18.38
C VAL A 20 -9.25 -11.43 -16.91
N VAL A 21 -10.09 -10.95 -15.99
CA VAL A 21 -9.91 -11.09 -14.53
C VAL A 21 -10.99 -12.01 -13.97
N SER A 22 -10.58 -13.09 -13.31
CA SER A 22 -11.52 -13.98 -12.61
C SER A 22 -12.05 -13.35 -11.32
N ASP A 23 -13.19 -13.84 -10.83
CA ASP A 23 -13.79 -13.40 -9.57
C ASP A 23 -12.85 -13.57 -8.37
N GLU A 24 -12.06 -14.65 -8.37
CA GLU A 24 -11.02 -14.89 -7.39
C GLU A 24 -9.93 -13.82 -7.44
N THR A 25 -9.42 -13.51 -8.64
CA THR A 25 -8.38 -12.49 -8.83
C THR A 25 -8.89 -11.11 -8.43
N PHE A 26 -10.13 -10.76 -8.81
CA PHE A 26 -10.75 -9.50 -8.41
C PHE A 26 -10.83 -9.38 -6.89
N SER A 27 -11.24 -10.45 -6.20
CA SER A 27 -11.32 -10.48 -4.74
C SER A 27 -9.96 -10.29 -4.07
N ILE A 28 -8.92 -10.94 -4.60
CA ILE A 28 -7.53 -10.75 -4.15
C ILE A 28 -7.10 -9.30 -4.30
N VAL A 29 -7.38 -8.66 -5.45
CA VAL A 29 -7.03 -7.26 -5.70
C VAL A 29 -7.70 -6.33 -4.69
N VAL A 30 -8.99 -6.52 -4.41
CA VAL A 30 -9.72 -5.72 -3.40
C VAL A 30 -9.04 -5.81 -2.04
N ILE A 31 -8.72 -7.04 -1.59
CA ILE A 31 -8.04 -7.27 -0.32
C ILE A 31 -6.67 -6.56 -0.31
N MET A 32 -5.89 -6.69 -1.39
CA MET A 32 -4.57 -6.07 -1.52
C MET A 32 -4.64 -4.54 -1.41
N VAL A 33 -5.62 -3.91 -2.07
CA VAL A 33 -5.84 -2.47 -2.02
C VAL A 33 -6.16 -2.02 -0.60
N VAL A 34 -7.10 -2.68 0.08
CA VAL A 34 -7.49 -2.33 1.46
C VAL A 34 -6.30 -2.52 2.41
N LEU A 35 -5.66 -3.69 2.37
CA LEU A 35 -4.55 -4.01 3.27
C LEU A 35 -3.38 -3.04 3.09
N SER A 36 -2.94 -2.80 1.86
CA SER A 36 -1.81 -1.89 1.62
C SER A 36 -2.15 -0.44 2.01
N THR A 37 -3.40 -0.01 1.86
CA THR A 37 -3.84 1.33 2.24
C THR A 37 -3.86 1.51 3.76
N LEU A 38 -4.37 0.52 4.50
CA LEU A 38 -4.45 0.58 5.97
C LEU A 38 -3.10 0.36 6.64
N LEU A 39 -2.24 -0.49 6.07
CA LEU A 39 -0.93 -0.80 6.65
C LEU A 39 0.11 0.29 6.39
N THR A 40 -0.01 1.07 5.30
CA THR A 40 1.01 2.07 4.95
C THR A 40 1.21 3.15 6.03
N PRO A 41 0.17 3.84 6.55
CA PRO A 41 0.33 4.87 7.58
C PRO A 41 1.02 4.40 8.88
N PRO A 42 0.62 3.28 9.53
CA PRO A 42 1.29 2.84 10.75
C PRO A 42 2.73 2.38 10.50
N ILE A 43 2.98 1.67 9.40
CA ILE A 43 4.33 1.24 9.03
C ILE A 43 5.23 2.46 8.80
N LEU A 44 4.76 3.43 8.00
CA LEU A 44 5.51 4.64 7.71
C LEU A 44 5.76 5.46 8.99
N GLY A 45 4.77 5.58 9.88
CA GLY A 45 4.93 6.23 11.17
C GLY A 45 6.01 5.60 12.05
N VAL A 46 6.09 4.26 12.08
CA VAL A 46 7.14 3.54 12.81
C VAL A 46 8.51 3.76 12.16
N LEU A 47 8.59 3.68 10.84
CA LEU A 47 9.84 3.89 10.09
C LEU A 47 10.40 5.30 10.30
N ILE A 48 9.54 6.33 10.26
CA ILE A 48 9.93 7.72 10.50
C ILE A 48 10.43 7.90 11.94
N LYS A 49 9.70 7.39 12.94
CA LYS A 49 10.13 7.47 14.36
C LYS A 49 11.50 6.82 14.58
N ARG A 50 11.76 5.67 13.94
CA ARG A 50 13.06 4.99 14.03
C ARG A 50 14.18 5.82 13.41
N ARG A 51 13.94 6.45 12.26
CA ARG A 51 14.92 7.31 11.58
C ARG A 51 15.28 8.53 12.42
N LEU A 52 14.28 9.20 13.02
CA LEU A 52 14.50 10.36 13.89
C LEU A 52 15.34 10.01 15.14
N LYS A 53 15.09 8.84 15.75
CA LYS A 53 15.87 8.38 16.91
C LYS A 53 17.33 8.08 16.53
N ALA A 54 17.58 7.58 15.32
CA ALA A 54 18.94 7.31 14.84
C ALA A 54 19.70 8.62 14.56
N GLU A 55 19.05 9.62 13.97
CA GLU A 55 19.65 10.94 13.70
C GLU A 55 20.01 11.69 15.00
N SER A 56 19.16 11.64 16.03
CA SER A 56 19.44 12.30 17.30
C SER A 56 20.62 11.66 18.06
N ALA A 57 20.76 10.34 18.02
CA ALA A 57 21.89 9.63 18.63
C ALA A 57 23.24 10.00 18.00
N LEU A 58 23.27 10.19 16.67
CA LEU A 58 24.46 10.65 15.95
C LEU A 58 24.82 12.09 16.29
N ALA A 59 23.83 12.98 16.45
CA ALA A 59 24.05 14.37 16.80
C ALA A 59 24.62 14.58 18.21
N THR A 60 24.29 13.71 19.16
CA THR A 60 24.85 13.74 20.53
C THR A 60 26.25 13.12 20.66
N ALA A 61 26.73 12.43 19.63
CA ALA A 61 28.02 11.73 19.64
C ALA A 61 29.18 12.56 19.06
N ASN A 62 28.89 13.68 18.40
CA ASN A 62 29.85 14.66 17.87
C ASN A 62 29.88 15.92 18.72
#